data_AF-A0A804I0F5-F1
#
_entry.id   AF-A0A804I0F5-F1
#
_cell.length_a   1.000
_cell.length_b   1.000
_cell.length_c   1.000
_cell.angle_alpha   90.00
_cell.angle_beta   90.00
_cell.angle_gamma   90.00
#
_symmetry.space_group_name_H-M   'P 1'
#
loop_
_entity.id
_entity.type
_entity.pdbx_description
1 polymer ?
#
loop_
_entity_poly.entity_id
_entity_poly.type
_entity_poly.pdbx_seq_one_letter_code
_entity_poly.pdbx_strand_id
1 'polypeptide(L)'
;MELQHCYKAHAQLSEQLVVEVAECRTSKALVQEKEELIRNLQYDISQAREENLQLKQDLYEKTQALDLLTSESQSLKLQHEEIRLKLKKAETENKDLIDRWMLEKMNTAEKLNEANSLYDELMQQLKVSSSEHIARQQVDGVVRQMEPGYADHVESAIPSSCRHTIHAHDGGCGSILFQHNSDMLISGGQDRTVKVWDTRSGTLSSTLHGCLGSVLDLAITHDNRSIIAASSSNNLYVWQTSSGRVQHTLTGHTDKVCAVDTSKVSSRNVVSAAYDHTMKVWDPVKGYCTSTIIFQSNCNALSYSMDGLTFCSGHVDGNLRIWDSRMGKAVSEVAAHSQAVTSICVSRSGNLVLTSGRDNFHNLFDLRTLEVCGTFKANGNRVASNWSRSCISADENFVAAGSADGFIYIWSRVKDNMLSVLEGHSSPVLSCSWNGMGNTLASADKNGNLCIWC
;
A
#
# COMPACT_ATOMS: atom_id res chain seq x y z
N MET A 1 -78.22 50.24 80.86
CA MET A 1 -76.89 50.87 80.68
C MET A 1 -75.78 49.81 80.70
N GLU A 2 -75.68 48.98 81.74
CA GLU A 2 -74.61 47.95 81.85
C GLU A 2 -74.65 46.86 80.76
N LEU A 3 -75.85 46.38 80.40
CA LEU A 3 -76.01 45.34 79.36
C LEU A 3 -75.53 45.83 77.97
N GLN A 4 -75.81 47.10 77.63
CA GLN A 4 -75.44 47.70 76.35
C GLN A 4 -73.92 47.96 76.25
N HIS A 5 -73.29 48.29 77.38
CA HIS A 5 -71.83 48.36 77.48
C HIS A 5 -71.18 46.98 77.32
N CYS A 6 -71.76 45.93 77.91
CA CYS A 6 -71.29 44.56 77.71
C CYS A 6 -71.38 44.12 76.24
N TYR A 7 -72.49 44.38 75.55
CA TYR A 7 -72.61 44.04 74.12
C TYR A 7 -71.62 44.80 73.24
N LYS A 8 -71.34 46.08 73.54
CA LYS A 8 -70.37 46.87 72.79
C LYS A 8 -68.93 46.37 73.01
N ALA A 9 -68.57 46.03 74.25
CA ALA A 9 -67.28 45.43 74.55
C ALA A 9 -67.12 44.05 73.89
N HIS A 10 -68.19 43.24 73.88
CA HIS A 10 -68.18 41.94 73.25
C HIS A 10 -68.05 42.03 71.72
N ALA A 11 -68.69 43.02 71.09
CA ALA A 11 -68.55 43.29 69.66
C ALA A 11 -67.13 43.72 69.30
N GLN A 12 -66.53 44.65 70.07
CA GLN A 12 -65.14 45.07 69.86
C GLN A 12 -64.14 43.92 70.02
N LEU A 13 -64.33 43.06 71.04
CA LEU A 13 -63.53 41.85 71.22
C LEU A 13 -63.69 40.89 70.04
N SER A 14 -64.91 40.75 69.50
CA SER A 14 -65.16 39.89 68.35
C SER A 14 -64.53 40.41 67.05
N GLU A 15 -64.52 41.72 66.84
CA GLU A 15 -63.83 42.35 65.70
C GLU A 15 -62.31 42.19 65.80
N GLN A 16 -61.74 42.41 66.99
CA GLN A 16 -60.32 42.16 67.24
C GLN A 16 -59.94 40.69 67.00
N LEU A 17 -60.78 39.75 67.46
CA LEU A 17 -60.56 38.33 67.25
C LEU A 17 -60.57 37.97 65.75
N VAL A 18 -61.42 38.60 64.93
CA VAL A 18 -61.46 38.36 63.48
C VAL A 18 -60.18 38.82 62.80
N VAL A 19 -59.63 39.98 63.19
CA VAL A 19 -58.37 40.51 62.65
C VAL A 19 -57.21 39.59 63.04
N GLU A 20 -57.09 39.24 64.32
CA GLU A 20 -56.05 38.32 64.82
C GLU A 20 -56.14 36.94 64.14
N VAL A 21 -57.34 36.42 63.90
CA VAL A 21 -57.52 35.15 63.17
C VAL A 21 -57.11 35.30 61.70
N ALA A 22 -57.35 36.44 61.06
CA ALA A 22 -56.92 36.70 59.70
C ALA A 22 -55.39 36.79 59.59
N GLU A 23 -54.74 37.52 60.51
CA GLU A 23 -53.27 37.61 60.59
C GLU A 23 -52.62 36.26 60.93
N CYS A 24 -53.25 35.48 61.81
CA CYS A 24 -52.80 34.13 62.11
C CYS A 24 -52.86 33.22 60.88
N ARG A 25 -53.90 33.36 60.03
CA ARG A 25 -54.03 32.59 58.77
C ARG A 25 -52.97 32.97 57.75
N THR A 26 -52.67 34.25 57.58
CA THR A 26 -51.62 34.70 56.64
C THR A 26 -50.24 34.29 57.11
N SER A 27 -49.95 34.43 58.42
CA SER A 27 -48.71 33.95 59.03
C SER A 27 -48.54 32.43 58.84
N LYS A 28 -49.61 31.66 59.07
CA LYS A 28 -49.61 30.20 58.85
C LYS A 28 -49.34 29.82 57.40
N ALA A 29 -49.92 30.53 56.43
CA ALA A 29 -49.68 30.29 55.01
C ALA A 29 -48.21 30.56 54.63
N LEU A 30 -47.64 31.66 55.14
CA LEU A 30 -46.23 31.99 54.92
C LEU A 30 -45.30 30.93 55.53
N VAL A 31 -45.61 30.44 56.73
CA VAL A 31 -44.84 29.35 57.37
C VAL A 31 -44.86 28.10 56.50
N GLN A 32 -46.03 27.71 55.98
CA GLN A 32 -46.16 26.54 55.09
C GLN A 32 -45.32 26.68 53.82
N GLU A 33 -45.33 27.86 53.19
CA GLU A 33 -44.51 28.15 52.00
C GLU A 33 -43.01 28.05 52.32
N LYS A 34 -42.58 28.60 53.46
CA LYS A 34 -41.18 28.48 53.90
C LYS A 34 -40.79 27.05 54.23
N GLU A 35 -41.66 26.26 54.85
CA GLU A 35 -41.43 24.84 55.11
C GLU A 35 -41.29 24.02 53.83
N GLU A 36 -42.06 24.34 52.79
CA GLU A 36 -41.93 23.72 51.47
C GLU A 36 -40.61 24.10 50.79
N LEU A 37 -40.24 25.38 50.81
CA LEU A 37 -38.96 25.83 50.27
C LEU A 37 -37.77 25.17 50.99
N ILE A 38 -37.82 25.05 52.32
CA ILE A 38 -36.79 24.38 53.10
C ILE A 38 -36.66 22.92 52.69
N ARG A 39 -37.78 22.20 52.48
CA ARG A 39 -37.76 20.81 52.02
C ARG A 39 -37.13 20.67 50.63
N ASN A 40 -37.46 21.56 49.70
CA ASN A 40 -36.87 21.55 48.36
C ASN A 40 -35.36 21.82 48.41
N LEU A 41 -34.93 22.83 49.17
CA LEU A 41 -33.50 23.13 49.36
C LEU A 41 -32.75 21.97 50.04
N GLN A 42 -33.38 21.29 50.99
CA GLN A 42 -32.79 20.10 51.62
C GLN A 42 -32.61 18.96 50.62
N TYR A 43 -33.58 18.76 49.72
CA TYR A 43 -33.48 17.79 48.64
C TYR A 43 -32.32 18.14 47.69
N ASP A 44 -32.24 19.39 47.22
CA ASP A 44 -31.16 19.83 46.31
C ASP A 44 -29.78 19.69 46.95
N ILE A 45 -29.64 20.02 48.25
CA ILE A 45 -28.40 19.82 49.00
C ILE A 45 -28.03 18.34 49.10
N SER A 46 -29.01 17.45 49.29
CA SER A 46 -28.76 16.01 49.36
C SER A 46 -28.27 15.46 48.03
N GLN A 47 -28.90 15.88 46.93
CA GLN A 47 -28.50 15.47 45.58
C GLN A 47 -27.09 15.99 45.24
N ALA A 48 -26.80 17.27 45.52
CA ALA A 48 -25.48 17.84 45.27
C ALA A 48 -24.39 17.15 46.11
N ARG A 49 -24.70 16.67 47.32
CA ARG A 49 -23.76 15.89 48.15
C ARG A 49 -23.47 14.52 47.56
N GLU A 50 -24.47 13.84 47.02
CA GLU A 50 -24.31 12.55 46.35
C GLU A 50 -23.48 12.68 45.08
N GLU A 51 -23.76 13.68 44.25
CA GLU A 51 -22.96 14.00 43.05
C GLU A 51 -21.50 14.33 43.42
N ASN A 52 -21.28 15.09 44.49
CA ASN A 52 -19.92 15.40 44.96
C ASN A 52 -19.16 14.15 45.45
N LEU A 53 -19.87 13.19 46.06
CA LEU A 53 -19.29 11.94 46.50
C LEU A 53 -18.88 11.08 45.29
N GLN A 54 -19.75 10.98 44.29
CA GLN A 54 -19.45 10.26 43.05
C GLN A 54 -18.24 10.86 42.33
N LEU A 55 -18.21 12.19 42.17
CA LEU A 55 -17.08 12.88 41.53
C LEU A 55 -15.75 12.67 42.27
N LYS A 56 -15.77 12.58 43.60
CA LYS A 56 -14.57 12.27 44.40
C LYS A 56 -14.08 10.86 44.16
N GLN A 57 -14.99 9.89 44.05
CA GLN A 57 -14.63 8.51 43.75
C GLN A 57 -14.04 8.39 42.34
N ASP A 58 -14.70 9.00 41.35
CA ASP A 58 -14.20 9.02 39.97
C ASP A 58 -12.82 9.68 39.89
N LEU A 59 -12.61 10.81 40.59
CA LEU A 59 -11.31 11.48 40.65
C LEU A 59 -10.24 10.54 41.21
N TYR A 60 -10.53 9.84 42.31
CA TYR A 60 -9.60 8.90 42.92
C TYR A 60 -9.21 7.76 41.97
N GLU A 61 -10.18 7.16 41.29
CA GLU A 61 -9.94 6.10 40.31
C GLU A 61 -9.09 6.60 39.12
N LYS A 62 -9.38 7.82 38.63
CA LYS A 62 -8.59 8.43 37.55
C LYS A 62 -7.17 8.76 37.98
N THR A 63 -6.95 9.22 39.20
CA THR A 63 -5.60 9.47 39.73
C THR A 63 -4.81 8.16 39.82
N GLN A 64 -5.39 7.07 40.34
CA GLN A 64 -4.71 5.77 40.37
C GLN A 64 -4.35 5.26 38.96
N ALA A 65 -5.27 5.38 38.00
CA ALA A 65 -5.00 4.99 36.62
C ALA A 65 -3.87 5.81 35.99
N LEU A 66 -3.82 7.12 36.29
CA LEU A 66 -2.76 8.01 35.82
C LEU A 66 -1.40 7.62 36.41
N ASP A 67 -1.34 7.30 37.70
CA ASP A 67 -0.11 6.86 38.37
C ASP A 67 0.43 5.55 37.75
N LEU A 68 -0.46 4.60 37.49
CA LEU A 68 -0.11 3.34 36.81
C LEU A 68 0.46 3.59 35.41
N LEU A 69 -0.25 4.36 34.58
CA LEU A 69 0.21 4.71 33.23
C LEU A 69 1.53 5.48 33.24
N THR A 70 1.74 6.33 34.25
CA THR A 70 2.99 7.07 34.40
C THR A 70 4.15 6.12 34.72
N SER A 71 3.93 5.14 35.60
CA SER A 71 4.93 4.11 35.93
C SER A 71 5.26 3.22 34.72
N GLU A 72 4.26 2.80 33.94
CA GLU A 72 4.45 2.01 32.72
C GLU A 72 5.24 2.81 31.68
N SER A 73 4.87 4.09 31.47
CA SER A 73 5.58 4.99 30.56
C SER A 73 7.06 5.17 30.94
N GLN A 74 7.36 5.30 32.23
CA GLN A 74 8.73 5.38 32.72
C GLN A 74 9.50 4.07 32.46
N SER A 75 8.88 2.91 32.69
CA SER A 75 9.51 1.61 32.44
C SER A 75 9.82 1.40 30.95
N LEU A 76 8.91 1.80 30.07
CA LEU A 76 9.08 1.71 28.62
C LEU A 76 10.17 2.64 28.11
N LYS A 77 10.29 3.85 28.69
CA LYS A 77 11.38 4.77 28.36
C LYS A 77 12.74 4.18 28.67
N LEU A 78 12.89 3.54 29.83
CA LEU A 78 14.15 2.86 30.22
C LEU A 78 14.49 1.71 29.26
N GLN A 79 13.50 0.88 28.90
CA GLN A 79 13.71 -0.20 27.92
C GLN A 79 14.09 0.34 26.54
N HIS A 80 13.48 1.45 26.12
CA HIS A 80 13.81 2.08 24.84
C HIS A 80 15.23 2.63 24.82
N GLU A 81 15.69 3.27 25.91
CA GLU A 81 17.08 3.74 26.03
C GLU A 81 18.08 2.57 26.01
N GLU A 82 17.77 1.46 26.67
CA GLU A 82 18.62 0.26 26.65
C GLU A 82 18.75 -0.32 25.23
N ILE A 83 17.63 -0.45 24.50
CA ILE A 83 17.61 -0.94 23.12
C ILE A 83 18.37 0.03 22.20
N ARG A 84 18.22 1.35 22.42
CA ARG A 84 18.94 2.37 21.64
C ARG A 84 20.46 2.28 21.81
N LEU A 85 20.93 2.00 23.03
CA LEU A 85 22.35 1.78 23.29
C LEU A 85 22.86 0.51 22.60
N LYS A 86 22.08 -0.59 22.65
CA LYS A 86 22.41 -1.84 21.94
C LYS A 86 22.47 -1.64 20.43
N LEU A 87 21.54 -0.88 19.86
CA LEU A 87 21.52 -0.53 18.44
C LEU A 87 22.77 0.25 18.04
N LYS A 88 23.11 1.31 18.80
CA LYS A 88 24.31 2.12 18.53
C LYS A 88 25.59 1.29 18.57
N LYS A 89 25.68 0.34 19.51
CA LYS A 89 26.82 -0.59 19.58
C LYS A 89 26.89 -1.50 18.34
N ALA A 90 25.77 -2.08 17.93
CA ALA A 90 25.71 -2.92 16.74
C ALA A 90 26.03 -2.14 15.44
N GLU A 91 25.61 -0.87 15.34
CA GLU A 91 25.96 0.02 14.23
C GLU A 91 27.47 0.27 14.15
N THR A 92 28.12 0.52 15.30
CA THR A 92 29.59 0.68 15.33
C THR A 92 30.30 -0.61 14.94
N GLU A 93 29.85 -1.77 15.44
CA GLU A 93 30.44 -3.07 15.09
C GLU A 93 30.28 -3.39 13.59
N ASN A 94 29.11 -3.09 13.01
CA ASN A 94 28.87 -3.26 11.58
C ASN A 94 29.75 -2.35 10.74
N LYS A 95 29.94 -1.10 11.17
CA LYS A 95 30.85 -0.17 10.48
C LYS A 95 32.28 -0.70 10.48
N ASP A 96 32.77 -1.17 11.62
CA ASP A 96 34.12 -1.74 11.74
C ASP A 96 34.30 -3.01 10.89
N LEU A 97 33.24 -3.79 10.69
CA LEU A 97 33.25 -4.97 9.82
C LEU A 97 33.29 -4.58 8.34
N ILE A 98 32.51 -3.56 7.95
CA ILE A 98 32.51 -3.03 6.58
C ILE A 98 33.89 -2.45 6.24
N ASP A 99 34.48 -1.66 7.13
CA ASP A 99 35.80 -1.06 6.91
C ASP A 99 36.88 -2.14 6.76
N ARG A 100 36.84 -3.20 7.58
CA ARG A 100 37.73 -4.37 7.44
C ARG A 100 37.52 -5.10 6.10
N TRP A 101 36.27 -5.34 5.72
CA TRP A 101 35.96 -6.02 4.47
C TRP A 101 36.38 -5.20 3.25
N MET A 102 36.19 -3.88 3.26
CA MET A 102 36.67 -3.00 2.20
C MET A 102 38.19 -3.04 2.08
N LEU A 103 38.92 -3.02 3.20
CA LEU A 103 40.37 -3.13 3.21
C LEU A 103 40.85 -4.46 2.59
N GLU A 104 40.21 -5.58 2.95
CA GLU A 104 40.50 -6.88 2.33
C GLU A 104 40.21 -6.86 0.83
N LYS A 105 39.09 -6.27 0.41
CA LYS A 105 38.73 -6.15 -1.01
C LYS A 105 39.72 -5.30 -1.79
N MET A 106 40.18 -4.18 -1.24
CA MET A 106 41.21 -3.34 -1.86
C MET A 106 42.51 -4.12 -2.05
N ASN A 107 42.97 -4.85 -1.03
CA ASN A 107 44.15 -5.70 -1.13
C ASN A 107 44.00 -6.82 -2.18
N THR A 108 42.81 -7.44 -2.27
CA THR A 108 42.55 -8.42 -3.34
C THR A 108 42.54 -7.79 -4.74
N ALA A 109 42.04 -6.56 -4.87
CA ALA A 109 42.01 -5.84 -6.13
C ALA A 109 43.42 -5.41 -6.56
N GLU A 110 44.27 -4.97 -5.63
CA GLU A 110 45.67 -4.68 -5.89
C GLU A 110 46.42 -5.92 -6.40
N LYS A 111 46.28 -7.07 -5.73
CA LYS A 111 46.86 -8.34 -6.20
C LYS A 111 46.37 -8.74 -7.58
N LEU A 112 45.08 -8.52 -7.87
CA LEU A 112 44.51 -8.81 -9.18
C LEU A 112 45.08 -7.87 -10.26
N ASN A 113 45.26 -6.59 -9.93
CA ASN A 113 45.86 -5.61 -10.82
C ASN A 113 47.33 -5.93 -11.11
N GLU A 114 48.10 -6.35 -10.10
CA GLU A 114 49.47 -6.84 -10.27
C GLU A 114 49.51 -8.06 -11.21
N ALA A 115 48.61 -9.03 -11.00
CA ALA A 115 48.50 -10.20 -11.87
C ALA A 115 48.14 -9.81 -13.30
N ASN A 116 47.19 -8.88 -13.49
CA ASN A 116 46.81 -8.38 -14.81
C ASN A 116 47.95 -7.64 -15.51
N SER A 117 48.74 -6.85 -14.78
CA SER A 117 49.93 -6.18 -15.32
C SER A 117 50.95 -7.20 -15.85
N LEU A 118 51.19 -8.29 -15.11
CA LEU A 118 52.07 -9.37 -15.54
C LEU A 118 51.52 -10.11 -16.77
N TYR A 119 50.21 -10.33 -16.83
CA TYR A 119 49.54 -10.90 -18.00
C TYR A 119 49.65 -10.00 -19.23
N ASP A 120 49.48 -8.69 -19.07
CA ASP A 120 49.61 -7.73 -20.17
C ASP A 120 51.04 -7.69 -20.71
N GLU A 121 52.06 -7.74 -19.84
CA GLU A 121 53.46 -7.85 -20.27
C GLU A 121 53.73 -9.14 -21.06
N LEU A 122 53.22 -10.28 -20.59
CA LEU A 122 53.33 -11.56 -21.29
C LEU A 122 52.62 -11.52 -22.65
N MET A 123 51.42 -10.92 -22.70
CA MET A 123 50.64 -10.75 -23.92
C MET A 123 51.29 -9.77 -24.90
N GLN A 124 52.01 -8.75 -24.43
CA GLN A 124 52.81 -7.88 -25.29
C GLN A 124 53.99 -8.63 -25.90
N GLN A 125 54.67 -9.50 -25.14
CA GLN A 125 55.73 -10.35 -25.68
C GLN A 125 55.21 -11.35 -26.73
N LEU A 126 54.01 -11.90 -26.51
CA LEU A 126 53.30 -12.75 -27.48
C LEU A 126 52.81 -11.96 -28.71
N LYS A 127 52.39 -10.70 -28.53
CA LYS A 127 52.04 -9.80 -29.64
C LYS A 127 53.24 -9.46 -30.51
N VAL A 128 54.41 -9.18 -29.94
CA VAL A 128 55.63 -8.89 -30.73
C VAL A 128 56.03 -10.09 -31.59
N SER A 129 55.80 -11.32 -31.13
CA SER A 129 56.05 -12.54 -31.91
C SER A 129 54.92 -12.91 -32.89
N SER A 130 53.69 -12.43 -32.67
CA SER A 130 52.54 -12.68 -33.55
C SER A 130 52.25 -11.54 -34.55
N SER A 131 53.04 -10.45 -34.53
CA SER A 131 52.88 -9.24 -35.36
C SER A 131 53.41 -9.35 -36.79
N GLU A 132 53.43 -10.56 -37.39
CA GLU A 132 53.54 -10.73 -38.85
C GLU A 132 52.23 -11.20 -39.52
N HIS A 133 51.14 -11.46 -38.77
CA HIS A 133 49.97 -12.09 -39.39
C HIS A 133 48.57 -11.55 -39.08
N ILE A 134 48.38 -10.61 -38.15
CA ILE A 134 47.03 -10.20 -37.74
C ILE A 134 46.87 -8.67 -37.82
N ALA A 135 47.09 -8.11 -39.01
CA ALA A 135 46.84 -6.70 -39.31
C ALA A 135 45.66 -6.48 -40.27
N ARG A 136 44.69 -7.41 -40.35
CA ARG A 136 43.56 -7.27 -41.28
C ARG A 136 42.16 -7.65 -40.79
N GLN A 137 41.93 -8.00 -39.53
CA GLN A 137 40.57 -8.22 -39.06
C GLN A 137 40.35 -7.63 -37.67
N GLN A 138 39.23 -6.90 -37.57
CA GLN A 138 38.58 -6.33 -36.38
C GLN A 138 38.85 -4.86 -36.07
N VAL A 139 38.22 -4.02 -36.91
CA VAL A 139 37.41 -2.90 -36.43
C VAL A 139 36.00 -3.47 -36.20
N ASP A 140 35.54 -3.59 -34.96
CA ASP A 140 34.16 -3.25 -34.55
C ASP A 140 33.93 -3.50 -33.05
N GLY A 141 33.19 -2.58 -32.43
CA GLY A 141 32.92 -2.52 -30.99
C GLY A 141 32.07 -3.69 -30.49
N VAL A 142 32.53 -4.33 -29.41
CA VAL A 142 31.85 -5.44 -28.76
C VAL A 142 30.92 -4.91 -27.66
N VAL A 143 29.64 -4.82 -28.01
CA VAL A 143 28.52 -4.99 -27.07
C VAL A 143 28.59 -6.43 -26.55
N ARG A 144 28.62 -6.63 -25.24
CA ARG A 144 28.50 -7.97 -24.63
C ARG A 144 27.12 -8.52 -24.95
N GLN A 145 27.03 -9.31 -26.02
CA GLN A 145 25.96 -10.30 -26.15
C GLN A 145 26.15 -11.37 -25.09
N MET A 146 25.02 -11.84 -24.57
CA MET A 146 24.89 -12.73 -23.43
C MET A 146 25.75 -13.98 -23.56
N GLU A 147 26.47 -14.32 -22.49
CA GLU A 147 27.09 -15.63 -22.35
C GLU A 147 25.99 -16.70 -22.24
N PRO A 148 26.05 -17.79 -23.04
CA PRO A 148 25.06 -18.84 -23.01
C PRO A 148 25.35 -19.76 -21.83
N GLY A 149 24.65 -19.56 -20.71
CA GLY A 149 24.89 -20.39 -19.53
C GLY A 149 24.10 -20.05 -18.26
N TYR A 150 22.96 -19.36 -18.33
CA TYR A 150 22.11 -19.25 -17.13
C TYR A 150 20.62 -18.98 -17.45
N ALA A 151 19.77 -19.79 -16.80
CA ALA A 151 18.31 -19.73 -16.67
C ALA A 151 17.46 -20.22 -17.86
N ASP A 152 16.64 -21.25 -17.58
CA ASP A 152 15.58 -21.81 -18.43
C ASP A 152 14.83 -20.72 -19.20
N HIS A 153 15.01 -20.67 -20.52
CA HIS A 153 14.26 -19.77 -21.39
C HIS A 153 12.82 -20.26 -21.49
N VAL A 154 11.94 -19.67 -20.69
CA VAL A 154 10.49 -19.80 -20.87
C VAL A 154 10.10 -18.92 -22.05
N GLU A 155 9.99 -19.47 -23.24
CA GLU A 155 9.47 -18.72 -24.40
C GLU A 155 7.99 -18.35 -24.15
N SER A 156 7.66 -17.07 -24.26
CA SER A 156 6.26 -16.64 -24.14
C SER A 156 5.54 -16.82 -25.48
N ALA A 157 4.37 -17.45 -25.45
CA ALA A 157 3.51 -17.54 -26.63
C ALA A 157 2.72 -16.25 -26.81
N ILE A 158 2.60 -15.75 -28.06
CA ILE A 158 1.71 -14.63 -28.36
C ILE A 158 0.27 -15.18 -28.35
N PRO A 159 -0.59 -14.75 -27.41
CA PRO A 159 -1.96 -15.22 -27.38
C PRO A 159 -2.68 -14.79 -28.65
N SER A 160 -3.57 -15.64 -29.17
CA SER A 160 -4.30 -15.34 -30.41
C SER A 160 -5.80 -15.50 -30.27
N SER A 161 -6.27 -16.20 -29.24
CA SER A 161 -7.69 -16.45 -29.02
C SER A 161 -8.06 -16.33 -27.54
N CYS A 162 -9.27 -15.85 -27.28
CA CYS A 162 -9.85 -15.87 -25.93
C CYS A 162 -10.39 -17.28 -25.65
N ARG A 163 -9.81 -17.97 -24.66
CA ARG A 163 -10.25 -19.29 -24.22
C ARG A 163 -11.49 -19.21 -23.34
N HIS A 164 -11.50 -18.26 -22.41
CA HIS A 164 -12.55 -18.10 -21.41
C HIS A 164 -12.90 -16.63 -21.24
N THR A 165 -14.20 -16.33 -21.29
CA THR A 165 -14.75 -15.02 -20.88
C THR A 165 -15.63 -15.25 -19.67
N ILE A 166 -15.26 -14.64 -18.53
CA ILE A 166 -15.85 -14.91 -17.22
C ILE A 166 -16.37 -13.59 -16.64
N HIS A 167 -17.63 -13.56 -16.24
CA HIS A 167 -18.14 -12.46 -15.42
C HIS A 167 -17.69 -12.65 -13.97
N ALA A 168 -16.64 -11.93 -13.57
CA ALA A 168 -15.95 -12.18 -12.32
C ALA A 168 -16.51 -11.38 -11.15
N HIS A 169 -16.87 -10.12 -11.38
CA HIS A 169 -17.24 -9.16 -10.34
C HIS A 169 -18.47 -8.32 -10.75
N ASP A 170 -19.32 -8.02 -9.77
CA ASP A 170 -20.44 -7.09 -9.91
C ASP A 170 -19.93 -5.63 -9.86
N GLY A 171 -19.24 -5.21 -10.92
CA GLY A 171 -18.57 -3.91 -11.04
C GLY A 171 -17.14 -4.03 -11.55
N GLY A 172 -16.45 -2.90 -11.76
CA GLY A 172 -15.14 -2.92 -12.42
C GLY A 172 -14.09 -3.76 -11.70
N CYS A 173 -13.33 -4.54 -12.46
CA CYS A 173 -12.19 -5.30 -11.95
C CYS A 173 -10.93 -4.43 -12.02
N GLY A 174 -10.48 -3.95 -10.86
CA GLY A 174 -9.41 -2.94 -10.76
C GLY A 174 -8.03 -3.50 -11.03
N SER A 175 -7.77 -4.75 -10.64
CA SER A 175 -6.46 -5.38 -10.78
C SER A 175 -6.57 -6.89 -10.88
N ILE A 176 -5.64 -7.49 -11.62
CA ILE A 176 -5.47 -8.93 -11.77
C ILE A 176 -4.00 -9.29 -11.67
N LEU A 177 -3.70 -10.46 -11.12
CA LEU A 177 -2.33 -10.99 -11.08
C LEU A 177 -2.32 -12.51 -11.10
N PHE A 178 -1.28 -13.08 -11.71
CA PHE A 178 -0.99 -14.50 -11.62
C PHE A 178 -0.25 -14.83 -10.33
N GLN A 179 -0.64 -15.92 -9.69
CA GLN A 179 0.14 -16.52 -8.61
C GLN A 179 1.44 -17.12 -9.17
N HIS A 180 2.56 -16.95 -8.46
CA HIS A 180 3.88 -17.34 -8.96
C HIS A 180 3.95 -18.84 -9.28
N ASN A 181 4.50 -19.18 -10.46
CA ASN A 181 4.68 -20.55 -10.96
C ASN A 181 3.39 -21.39 -10.92
N SER A 182 2.24 -20.78 -11.20
CA SER A 182 0.95 -21.47 -11.21
C SER A 182 0.02 -20.91 -12.29
N ASP A 183 -0.99 -21.69 -12.66
CA ASP A 183 -2.07 -21.27 -13.57
C ASP A 183 -3.24 -20.62 -12.81
N MET A 184 -3.03 -20.18 -11.57
CA MET A 184 -4.06 -19.51 -10.77
C MET A 184 -4.01 -18.00 -11.00
N LEU A 185 -5.16 -17.42 -11.31
CA LEU A 185 -5.36 -15.97 -11.48
C LEU A 185 -6.12 -15.41 -10.29
N ILE A 186 -5.67 -14.28 -9.77
CA ILE A 186 -6.32 -13.56 -8.68
C ILE A 186 -6.89 -12.26 -9.25
N SER A 187 -8.15 -11.97 -8.96
CA SER A 187 -8.86 -10.76 -9.41
C SER A 187 -9.47 -10.00 -8.25
N GLY A 188 -9.47 -8.67 -8.35
CA GLY A 188 -10.02 -7.76 -7.34
C GLY A 188 -11.05 -6.83 -7.94
N GLY A 189 -12.24 -6.80 -7.35
CA GLY A 189 -13.39 -6.07 -7.89
C GLY A 189 -13.87 -4.89 -7.06
N GLN A 190 -14.72 -4.06 -7.68
CA GLN A 190 -15.54 -3.04 -7.00
C GLN A 190 -16.61 -3.65 -6.09
N ASP A 191 -16.96 -4.92 -6.27
CA ASP A 191 -17.84 -5.69 -5.38
C ASP A 191 -17.22 -5.96 -3.99
N ARG A 192 -15.98 -5.49 -3.76
CA ARG A 192 -15.21 -5.62 -2.50
C ARG A 192 -14.81 -7.06 -2.21
N THR A 193 -14.68 -7.88 -3.24
CA THR A 193 -14.17 -9.25 -3.11
C THR A 193 -12.88 -9.45 -3.89
N VAL A 194 -12.09 -10.42 -3.44
CA VAL A 194 -10.97 -10.95 -4.21
C VAL A 194 -11.30 -12.38 -4.57
N LYS A 195 -11.14 -12.76 -5.83
CA LYS A 195 -11.48 -14.10 -6.33
C LYS A 195 -10.26 -14.78 -6.93
N VAL A 196 -10.15 -16.08 -6.72
CA VAL A 196 -9.06 -16.92 -7.26
C VAL A 196 -9.65 -17.89 -8.26
N TRP A 197 -9.08 -17.93 -9.46
CA TRP A 197 -9.57 -18.65 -10.62
C TRP A 197 -8.52 -19.62 -11.13
N ASP A 198 -8.94 -20.82 -11.53
CA ASP A 198 -8.09 -21.71 -12.31
C ASP A 198 -8.19 -21.32 -13.79
N THR A 199 -7.10 -20.83 -14.38
CA THR A 199 -7.12 -20.33 -15.76
C THR A 199 -7.25 -21.41 -16.83
N ARG A 200 -7.00 -22.67 -16.48
CA ARG A 200 -7.15 -23.80 -17.40
C ARG A 200 -8.61 -24.16 -17.58
N SER A 201 -9.32 -24.31 -16.46
CA SER A 201 -10.75 -24.67 -16.45
C SER A 201 -11.68 -23.48 -16.57
N GLY A 202 -11.22 -22.27 -16.22
CA GLY A 202 -12.05 -21.06 -16.14
C GLY A 202 -12.96 -21.06 -14.91
N THR A 203 -12.69 -21.93 -13.92
CA THR A 203 -13.55 -22.11 -12.74
C THR A 203 -13.09 -21.27 -11.54
N LEU A 204 -14.05 -20.85 -10.72
CA LEU A 204 -13.80 -20.15 -9.46
C LEU A 204 -13.33 -21.16 -8.41
N SER A 205 -12.09 -20.97 -7.91
CA SER A 205 -11.51 -21.79 -6.85
C SER A 205 -11.89 -21.30 -5.46
N SER A 206 -11.80 -19.99 -5.21
CA SER A 206 -12.15 -19.40 -3.91
C SER A 206 -12.57 -17.94 -4.03
N THR A 207 -13.39 -17.49 -3.07
CA THR A 207 -13.74 -16.07 -2.90
C THR A 207 -13.30 -15.61 -1.50
N LEU A 208 -12.51 -14.55 -1.46
CA LEU A 208 -12.02 -13.90 -0.26
C LEU A 208 -12.92 -12.70 0.06
N HIS A 209 -13.55 -12.76 1.22
CA HIS A 209 -14.39 -11.70 1.77
C HIS A 209 -13.67 -10.92 2.87
N GLY A 210 -14.20 -9.75 3.22
CA GLY A 210 -13.72 -8.94 4.34
C GLY A 210 -13.24 -7.53 3.96
N CYS A 211 -13.09 -7.21 2.68
CA CYS A 211 -12.82 -5.83 2.27
C CYS A 211 -14.03 -4.94 2.54
N LEU A 212 -13.80 -3.75 3.09
CA LEU A 212 -14.87 -2.76 3.32
C LEU A 212 -15.06 -1.80 2.14
N GLY A 213 -14.13 -1.76 1.19
CA GLY A 213 -14.19 -0.91 -0.01
C GLY A 213 -13.67 -1.64 -1.25
N SER A 214 -13.83 -1.01 -2.41
CA SER A 214 -13.42 -1.55 -3.71
C SER A 214 -11.94 -1.93 -3.71
N VAL A 215 -11.60 -3.04 -4.35
CA VAL A 215 -10.21 -3.48 -4.51
C VAL A 215 -9.61 -2.71 -5.69
N LEU A 216 -8.61 -1.88 -5.41
CA LEU A 216 -7.95 -1.04 -6.41
C LEU A 216 -6.68 -1.69 -6.95
N ASP A 217 -5.96 -2.43 -6.10
CA ASP A 217 -4.78 -3.17 -6.53
C ASP A 217 -4.55 -4.43 -5.68
N LEU A 218 -3.75 -5.34 -6.20
CA LEU A 218 -3.48 -6.65 -5.60
C LEU A 218 -1.99 -6.96 -5.63
N ALA A 219 -1.54 -7.68 -4.61
CA ALA A 219 -0.21 -8.29 -4.58
C ALA A 219 -0.28 -9.68 -3.94
N ILE A 220 0.64 -10.56 -4.31
CA ILE A 220 0.83 -11.86 -3.69
C ILE A 220 2.28 -11.96 -3.22
N THR A 221 2.49 -12.51 -2.03
CA THR A 221 3.85 -12.71 -1.52
C THR A 221 4.61 -13.74 -2.37
N HIS A 222 5.94 -13.61 -2.44
CA HIS A 222 6.78 -14.49 -3.25
C HIS A 222 6.61 -15.99 -2.93
N ASP A 223 6.33 -16.34 -1.68
CA ASP A 223 6.04 -17.71 -1.24
C ASP A 223 4.58 -18.17 -1.52
N ASN A 224 3.78 -17.35 -2.21
CA ASN A 224 2.37 -17.56 -2.52
C ASN A 224 1.46 -17.76 -1.29
N ARG A 225 1.91 -17.44 -0.08
CA ARG A 225 1.17 -17.73 1.16
C ARG A 225 0.17 -16.66 1.56
N SER A 226 0.36 -15.43 1.10
CA SER A 226 -0.50 -14.32 1.45
C SER A 226 -0.90 -13.50 0.23
N ILE A 227 -2.19 -13.20 0.14
CA ILE A 227 -2.77 -12.28 -0.85
C ILE A 227 -3.04 -10.97 -0.14
N ILE A 228 -2.69 -9.85 -0.76
CA ILE A 228 -2.83 -8.51 -0.20
C ILE A 228 -3.65 -7.67 -1.17
N ALA A 229 -4.69 -7.00 -0.67
CA ALA A 229 -5.51 -6.09 -1.44
C ALA A 229 -5.37 -4.66 -0.92
N ALA A 230 -5.10 -3.73 -1.83
CA ALA A 230 -5.23 -2.30 -1.61
C ALA A 230 -6.69 -1.89 -1.82
N SER A 231 -7.29 -1.24 -0.82
CA SER A 231 -8.70 -0.89 -0.84
C SER A 231 -8.95 0.61 -0.90
N SER A 232 -10.07 0.99 -1.52
CA SER A 232 -10.62 2.34 -1.42
C SER A 232 -11.14 2.72 -0.03
N SER A 233 -11.13 1.78 0.93
CA SER A 233 -11.48 2.01 2.35
C SER A 233 -10.28 2.44 3.21
N ASN A 234 -9.20 2.91 2.57
CA ASN A 234 -7.96 3.40 3.19
C ASN A 234 -7.10 2.32 3.88
N ASN A 235 -7.52 1.06 3.87
CA ASN A 235 -6.80 -0.04 4.49
C ASN A 235 -6.26 -1.01 3.44
N LEU A 236 -5.24 -1.78 3.83
CA LEU A 236 -4.90 -3.01 3.12
C LEU A 236 -5.41 -4.22 3.88
N TYR A 237 -5.84 -5.23 3.15
CA TYR A 237 -6.33 -6.49 3.72
C TYR A 237 -5.40 -7.62 3.28
N VAL A 238 -5.02 -8.47 4.23
CA VAL A 238 -4.11 -9.60 4.01
C VAL A 238 -4.86 -10.88 4.33
N TRP A 239 -4.94 -11.80 3.36
CA TRP A 239 -5.48 -13.14 3.57
C TRP A 239 -4.39 -14.19 3.45
N GLN A 240 -4.57 -15.30 4.16
CA GLN A 240 -3.79 -16.50 3.95
C GLN A 240 -4.36 -17.29 2.76
N THR A 241 -3.55 -17.54 1.73
CA THR A 241 -3.98 -18.19 0.47
C THR A 241 -4.58 -19.58 0.69
N SER A 242 -4.01 -20.38 1.61
CA SER A 242 -4.44 -21.77 1.82
C SER A 242 -5.80 -21.91 2.52
N SER A 243 -6.15 -20.96 3.39
CA SER A 243 -7.37 -21.02 4.21
C SER A 243 -8.43 -20.00 3.80
N GLY A 244 -8.05 -18.99 3.02
CA GLY A 244 -8.88 -17.83 2.67
C GLY A 244 -9.21 -16.92 3.87
N ARG A 245 -8.60 -17.13 5.03
CA ARG A 245 -8.88 -16.34 6.24
C ARG A 245 -8.11 -15.02 6.21
N VAL A 246 -8.76 -13.96 6.70
CA VAL A 246 -8.12 -12.67 6.95
C VAL A 246 -7.06 -12.86 8.04
N GLN A 247 -5.81 -12.55 7.71
CA GLN A 247 -4.68 -12.59 8.64
C GLN A 247 -4.51 -11.23 9.33
N HIS A 248 -4.52 -10.14 8.54
CA HIS A 248 -4.37 -8.78 9.05
C HIS A 248 -5.20 -7.78 8.25
N THR A 249 -5.61 -6.71 8.94
CA THR A 249 -6.06 -5.47 8.31
C THR A 249 -5.01 -4.41 8.65
N LEU A 250 -4.26 -3.97 7.64
CA LEU A 250 -3.21 -2.97 7.79
C LEU A 250 -3.83 -1.57 7.75
N THR A 251 -3.96 -0.97 8.93
CA THR A 251 -4.51 0.37 9.12
C THR A 251 -3.39 1.39 9.23
N GLY A 252 -3.52 2.54 8.57
CA GLY A 252 -2.59 3.65 8.74
C GLY A 252 -2.55 4.67 7.62
N HIS A 253 -3.08 4.34 6.44
CA HIS A 253 -3.36 5.35 5.41
C HIS A 253 -4.63 6.13 5.76
N THR A 254 -4.71 7.39 5.35
CA THR A 254 -5.85 8.29 5.62
C THR A 254 -6.74 8.53 4.42
N ASP A 255 -6.37 8.01 3.25
CA ASP A 255 -7.14 8.05 2.00
C ASP A 255 -6.96 6.72 1.23
N LYS A 256 -7.67 6.56 0.11
CA LYS A 256 -7.72 5.34 -0.71
C LYS A 256 -6.31 4.84 -1.05
N VAL A 257 -6.09 3.55 -0.86
CA VAL A 257 -4.84 2.87 -1.22
C VAL A 257 -4.92 2.45 -2.68
N CYS A 258 -4.06 3.00 -3.53
CA CYS A 258 -4.15 2.88 -4.98
C CYS A 258 -3.18 1.88 -5.59
N ALA A 259 -2.11 1.53 -4.89
CA ALA A 259 -1.16 0.54 -5.34
C ALA A 259 -0.59 -0.24 -4.17
N VAL A 260 -0.27 -1.51 -4.42
CA VAL A 260 0.45 -2.37 -3.48
C VAL A 260 1.35 -3.31 -4.26
N ASP A 261 2.56 -3.55 -3.77
CA ASP A 261 3.41 -4.63 -4.26
C ASP A 261 4.23 -5.23 -3.11
N THR A 262 4.69 -6.46 -3.28
CA THR A 262 5.52 -7.19 -2.33
C THR A 262 6.92 -7.42 -2.88
N SER A 263 7.92 -7.44 -2.00
CA SER A 263 9.28 -7.84 -2.37
C SER A 263 9.30 -9.25 -2.96
N LYS A 264 10.06 -9.41 -4.06
CA LYS A 264 10.20 -10.67 -4.77
C LYS A 264 11.22 -11.61 -4.14
N VAL A 265 11.95 -11.15 -3.12
CA VAL A 265 12.97 -11.94 -2.39
C VAL A 265 12.48 -12.31 -0.99
N SER A 266 11.65 -11.47 -0.37
CA SER A 266 11.19 -11.65 1.01
C SER A 266 9.69 -11.40 1.13
N SER A 267 8.96 -12.35 1.72
CA SER A 267 7.53 -12.18 2.05
C SER A 267 7.27 -11.21 3.21
N ARG A 268 8.29 -10.52 3.73
CA ARG A 268 8.17 -9.60 4.88
C ARG A 268 8.09 -8.12 4.52
N ASN A 269 8.29 -7.76 3.25
CA ASN A 269 8.31 -6.36 2.84
C ASN A 269 7.21 -6.13 1.81
N VAL A 270 6.24 -5.30 2.19
CA VAL A 270 5.13 -4.87 1.33
C VAL A 270 5.17 -3.36 1.28
N VAL A 271 5.01 -2.78 0.09
CA VAL A 271 4.88 -1.32 -0.07
C VAL A 271 3.49 -1.02 -0.58
N SER A 272 2.88 0.00 -0.01
CA SER A 272 1.62 0.56 -0.49
C SER A 272 1.75 2.05 -0.75
N ALA A 273 0.93 2.54 -1.67
CA ALA A 273 0.76 3.95 -1.97
C ALA A 273 -0.71 4.33 -1.85
N ALA A 274 -0.97 5.51 -1.31
CA ALA A 274 -2.32 6.05 -1.21
C ALA A 274 -2.40 7.50 -1.69
N TYR A 275 -3.64 7.98 -1.82
CA TYR A 275 -3.94 9.38 -2.16
C TYR A 275 -3.70 10.35 -1.00
N ASP A 276 -3.27 9.85 0.16
CA ASP A 276 -2.87 10.66 1.32
C ASP A 276 -1.44 11.22 1.21
N HIS A 277 -0.85 11.20 0.01
CA HIS A 277 0.52 11.64 -0.26
C HIS A 277 1.60 10.83 0.47
N THR A 278 1.27 9.61 0.90
CA THR A 278 2.21 8.72 1.56
C THR A 278 2.36 7.37 0.86
N MET A 279 3.54 6.80 1.05
CA MET A 279 3.84 5.41 0.79
C MET A 279 4.28 4.78 2.10
N LYS A 280 3.82 3.56 2.34
CA LYS A 280 4.11 2.86 3.59
C LYS A 280 4.74 1.52 3.27
N VAL A 281 5.76 1.18 4.05
CA VAL A 281 6.37 -0.15 4.06
C VAL A 281 5.77 -0.91 5.24
N TRP A 282 5.37 -2.14 5.02
CA TRP A 282 4.70 -2.98 6.01
C TRP A 282 5.41 -4.32 6.16
N ASP A 283 5.33 -4.87 7.36
CA ASP A 283 5.61 -6.29 7.61
C ASP A 283 4.27 -7.05 7.69
N PRO A 284 3.86 -7.78 6.64
CA PRO A 284 2.56 -8.46 6.62
C PRO A 284 2.51 -9.66 7.58
N VAL A 285 3.65 -10.13 8.11
CA VAL A 285 3.68 -11.20 9.11
C VAL A 285 3.41 -10.63 10.50
N LYS A 286 3.91 -9.43 10.78
CA LYS A 286 3.72 -8.78 12.07
C LYS A 286 2.50 -7.85 12.11
N GLY A 287 1.98 -7.44 10.95
CA GLY A 287 0.78 -6.64 10.82
C GLY A 287 0.95 -5.15 11.11
N TYR A 288 2.17 -4.61 11.06
CA TYR A 288 2.42 -3.18 11.33
C TYR A 288 3.24 -2.49 10.24
N CYS A 289 3.10 -1.16 10.19
CA CYS A 289 3.87 -0.28 9.31
C CYS A 289 5.30 -0.11 9.85
N THR A 290 6.30 -0.43 9.05
CA THR A 290 7.72 -0.29 9.40
C THR A 290 8.28 1.09 9.03
N SER A 291 7.80 1.68 7.93
CA SER A 291 8.27 2.99 7.45
C SER A 291 7.17 3.75 6.73
N THR A 292 7.14 5.07 6.88
CA THR A 292 6.25 5.97 6.14
C THR A 292 7.10 6.98 5.38
N ILE A 293 6.87 7.06 4.08
CA ILE A 293 7.54 7.94 3.13
C ILE A 293 6.49 8.94 2.64
N ILE A 294 6.83 10.22 2.70
CA ILE A 294 5.93 11.32 2.30
C ILE A 294 6.48 11.93 1.01
N PHE A 295 5.60 12.24 0.07
CA PHE A 295 5.95 12.88 -1.20
C PHE A 295 4.83 13.83 -1.64
N GLN A 296 5.11 14.74 -2.57
CA GLN A 296 4.16 15.80 -2.92
C GLN A 296 3.10 15.37 -3.95
N SER A 297 3.39 14.38 -4.80
CA SER A 297 2.51 13.97 -5.92
C SER A 297 1.94 12.57 -5.73
N ASN A 298 0.63 12.37 -5.92
CA ASN A 298 -0.01 11.07 -5.70
C ASN A 298 0.64 9.96 -6.54
N CYS A 299 0.75 8.78 -5.94
CA CYS A 299 1.30 7.60 -6.58
C CYS A 299 0.17 6.65 -7.01
N ASN A 300 0.13 6.32 -8.30
CA ASN A 300 -0.90 5.46 -8.90
C ASN A 300 -0.47 4.00 -9.04
N ALA A 301 0.83 3.75 -9.08
CA ALA A 301 1.40 2.43 -9.35
C ALA A 301 2.73 2.25 -8.62
N LEU A 302 2.95 1.04 -8.13
CA LEU A 302 4.15 0.61 -7.45
C LEU A 302 4.64 -0.70 -8.04
N SER A 303 5.95 -0.89 -8.06
CA SER A 303 6.53 -2.20 -8.30
C SER A 303 7.85 -2.36 -7.57
N TYR A 304 8.00 -3.47 -6.86
CA TYR A 304 9.26 -3.86 -6.25
C TYR A 304 10.26 -4.32 -7.31
N SER A 305 11.50 -3.92 -7.15
CA SER A 305 12.60 -4.48 -7.92
C SER A 305 12.85 -5.94 -7.54
N MET A 306 13.44 -6.70 -8.46
CA MET A 306 13.79 -8.11 -8.24
C MET A 306 14.93 -8.27 -7.21
N ASP A 307 15.68 -7.21 -6.91
CA ASP A 307 16.69 -7.19 -5.84
C ASP A 307 16.07 -7.23 -4.42
N GLY A 308 14.79 -6.90 -4.28
CA GLY A 308 14.08 -6.77 -3.01
C GLY A 308 14.53 -5.61 -2.12
N LEU A 309 15.47 -4.78 -2.58
CA LEU A 309 16.04 -3.63 -1.89
C LEU A 309 15.44 -2.32 -2.36
N THR A 310 15.07 -2.23 -3.63
CA THR A 310 14.50 -1.04 -4.24
C THR A 310 13.07 -1.25 -4.70
N PHE A 311 12.30 -0.16 -4.81
CA PHE A 311 11.01 -0.17 -5.49
C PHE A 311 10.83 1.10 -6.32
N CYS A 312 10.00 0.99 -7.34
CA CYS A 312 9.64 2.04 -8.27
C CYS A 312 8.23 2.56 -7.96
N SER A 313 8.04 3.87 -8.07
CA SER A 313 6.74 4.51 -7.94
C SER A 313 6.42 5.41 -9.11
N GLY A 314 5.17 5.32 -9.58
CA GLY A 314 4.66 6.03 -10.73
C GLY A 314 3.67 7.08 -10.27
N HIS A 315 3.98 8.34 -10.54
CA HIS A 315 3.26 9.47 -9.96
C HIS A 315 2.37 10.20 -10.97
N VAL A 316 1.41 10.95 -10.43
CA VAL A 316 0.47 11.77 -11.20
C VAL A 316 1.17 12.93 -11.92
N ASP A 317 2.35 13.33 -11.46
CA ASP A 317 3.19 14.36 -12.10
C ASP A 317 3.93 13.87 -13.35
N GLY A 318 3.81 12.59 -13.70
CA GLY A 318 4.48 11.97 -14.85
C GLY A 318 5.87 11.40 -14.53
N ASN A 319 6.33 11.50 -13.28
CA ASN A 319 7.65 11.05 -12.89
C ASN A 319 7.64 9.60 -12.38
N LEU A 320 8.69 8.88 -12.77
CA LEU A 320 9.09 7.60 -12.19
C LEU A 320 10.14 7.89 -11.11
N ARG A 321 9.91 7.40 -9.90
CA ARG A 321 10.86 7.54 -8.79
C ARG A 321 11.30 6.18 -8.29
N ILE A 322 12.56 6.06 -7.93
CA ILE A 322 13.16 4.85 -7.38
C ILE A 322 13.56 5.12 -5.94
N TRP A 323 13.24 4.19 -5.06
CA TRP A 323 13.42 4.35 -3.62
C TRP A 323 14.19 3.17 -3.04
N ASP A 324 15.01 3.44 -2.03
CA ASP A 324 15.58 2.40 -1.18
C ASP A 324 14.54 2.03 -0.12
N SER A 325 14.12 0.76 -0.11
CA SER A 325 13.09 0.25 0.79
C SER A 325 13.48 0.23 2.26
N ARG A 326 14.78 0.14 2.57
CA ARG A 326 15.31 0.12 3.94
C ARG A 326 15.43 1.52 4.51
N MET A 327 15.91 2.45 3.68
CA MET A 327 16.15 3.84 4.11
C MET A 327 14.92 4.73 3.94
N GLY A 328 13.97 4.35 3.07
CA GLY A 328 12.82 5.17 2.70
C GLY A 328 13.19 6.46 1.97
N LYS A 329 14.36 6.48 1.30
CA LYS A 329 14.87 7.65 0.58
C LYS A 329 14.77 7.45 -0.92
N ALA A 330 14.44 8.53 -1.64
CA ALA A 330 14.51 8.55 -3.09
C ALA A 330 15.97 8.43 -3.52
N VAL A 331 16.25 7.45 -4.38
CA VAL A 331 17.55 7.19 -4.99
C VAL A 331 17.66 7.96 -6.30
N SER A 332 16.58 7.95 -7.11
CA SER A 332 16.58 8.59 -8.42
C SER A 332 15.17 8.98 -8.85
N GLU A 333 15.08 9.95 -9.75
CA GLU A 333 13.84 10.49 -10.31
C GLU A 333 14.03 10.76 -11.79
N VAL A 334 13.06 10.35 -12.60
CA VAL A 334 13.08 10.43 -14.06
C VAL A 334 11.71 10.89 -14.55
N ALA A 335 11.68 11.84 -15.47
CA ALA A 335 10.45 12.21 -16.17
C ALA A 335 10.09 11.09 -17.17
N ALA A 336 9.14 10.25 -16.80
CA ALA A 336 8.77 9.08 -17.60
C ALA A 336 7.70 9.40 -18.65
N HIS A 337 6.77 10.30 -18.31
CA HIS A 337 5.62 10.66 -19.12
C HIS A 337 5.31 12.15 -19.03
N SER A 338 4.64 12.68 -20.05
CA SER A 338 4.16 14.08 -20.08
C SER A 338 2.88 14.29 -19.26
N GLN A 339 2.22 13.19 -18.89
CA GLN A 339 1.02 13.14 -18.06
C GLN A 339 1.16 12.05 -16.99
N ALA A 340 0.15 11.91 -16.13
CA ALA A 340 0.16 10.95 -15.03
C ALA A 340 0.58 9.52 -15.44
N VAL A 341 1.50 8.94 -14.68
CA VAL A 341 1.86 7.52 -14.77
C VAL A 341 0.70 6.69 -14.21
N THR A 342 0.35 5.63 -14.91
CA THR A 342 -0.82 4.77 -14.63
C THR A 342 -0.42 3.36 -14.23
N SER A 343 0.70 2.84 -14.72
CA SER A 343 1.25 1.55 -14.32
C SER A 343 2.76 1.51 -14.34
N ILE A 344 3.28 0.60 -13.53
CA ILE A 344 4.67 0.20 -13.46
C ILE A 344 4.69 -1.33 -13.43
N CYS A 345 5.55 -1.94 -14.24
CA CYS A 345 5.81 -3.37 -14.20
C CYS A 345 7.32 -3.59 -14.35
N VAL A 346 7.96 -4.16 -13.32
CA VAL A 346 9.38 -4.56 -13.39
C VAL A 346 9.49 -5.92 -14.08
N SER A 347 10.50 -6.06 -14.94
CA SER A 347 10.75 -7.29 -15.69
C SER A 347 11.34 -8.39 -14.80
N ARG A 348 11.27 -9.66 -15.26
CA ARG A 348 11.73 -10.80 -14.47
C ARG A 348 13.25 -10.82 -14.26
N SER A 349 14.04 -10.28 -15.19
CA SER A 349 15.48 -10.09 -15.00
C SER A 349 15.81 -9.00 -13.97
N GLY A 350 14.85 -8.12 -13.67
CA GLY A 350 15.04 -6.97 -12.79
C GLY A 350 15.80 -5.81 -13.42
N ASN A 351 16.13 -5.89 -14.72
CA ASN A 351 16.88 -4.85 -15.41
C ASN A 351 15.97 -3.82 -16.09
N LEU A 352 14.71 -4.17 -16.36
CA LEU A 352 13.80 -3.30 -17.11
C LEU A 352 12.58 -2.94 -16.29
N VAL A 353 12.06 -1.74 -16.52
CA VAL A 353 10.77 -1.29 -15.98
C VAL A 353 9.93 -0.69 -17.08
N LEU A 354 8.71 -1.22 -17.22
CA LEU A 354 7.69 -0.69 -18.12
C LEU A 354 6.83 0.31 -17.36
N THR A 355 6.71 1.52 -17.88
CA THR A 355 5.79 2.55 -17.40
C THR A 355 4.75 2.87 -18.46
N SER A 356 3.51 3.13 -18.04
CA SER A 356 2.45 3.59 -18.94
C SER A 356 1.88 4.92 -18.48
N GLY A 357 1.66 5.86 -19.39
CA GLY A 357 1.14 7.19 -19.08
C GLY A 357 -0.22 7.48 -19.69
N ARG A 358 -0.92 8.48 -19.14
CA ARG A 358 -2.15 9.04 -19.74
C ARG A 358 -1.90 9.75 -21.07
N ASP A 359 -0.64 9.96 -21.43
CA ASP A 359 -0.21 10.39 -22.75
C ASP A 359 -0.30 9.28 -23.82
N ASN A 360 -0.73 8.06 -23.44
CA ASN A 360 -0.91 6.89 -24.30
C ASN A 360 0.40 6.32 -24.85
N PHE A 361 1.50 6.60 -24.16
CA PHE A 361 2.79 5.96 -24.40
C PHE A 361 3.06 4.90 -23.33
N HIS A 362 3.75 3.84 -23.74
CA HIS A 362 4.31 2.84 -22.84
C HIS A 362 5.83 2.84 -23.00
N ASN A 363 6.55 3.35 -22.00
CA ASN A 363 7.99 3.50 -22.06
C ASN A 363 8.66 2.38 -21.27
N LEU A 364 9.70 1.80 -21.85
CA LEU A 364 10.53 0.78 -21.24
C LEU A 364 11.87 1.39 -20.88
N PHE A 365 12.24 1.36 -19.60
CA PHE A 365 13.49 1.91 -19.09
C PHE A 365 14.44 0.79 -18.66
N ASP A 366 15.75 0.96 -18.86
CA ASP A 366 16.78 0.20 -18.14
C ASP A 366 16.93 0.78 -16.74
N LEU A 367 16.72 -0.04 -15.70
CA LEU A 367 16.79 0.39 -14.30
C LEU A 367 18.19 0.82 -13.86
N ARG A 368 19.25 0.40 -14.57
CA ARG A 368 20.63 0.76 -14.24
C ARG A 368 21.02 2.12 -14.80
N THR A 369 20.58 2.44 -16.01
CA THR A 369 20.93 3.70 -16.70
C THR A 369 19.82 4.74 -16.61
N LEU A 370 18.58 4.30 -16.37
CA LEU A 370 17.37 5.10 -16.39
C LEU A 370 17.08 5.76 -17.74
N GLU A 371 17.62 5.17 -18.80
CA GLU A 371 17.38 5.58 -20.17
C GLU A 371 16.21 4.79 -20.77
N VAL A 372 15.48 5.43 -21.69
CA VAL A 372 14.39 4.78 -22.44
C VAL A 372 14.99 3.82 -23.47
N CYS A 373 14.75 2.53 -23.29
CA CYS A 373 15.14 1.47 -24.23
C CYS A 373 14.10 1.23 -25.33
N GLY A 374 12.85 1.65 -25.12
CA GLY A 374 11.79 1.51 -26.10
C GLY A 374 10.55 2.31 -25.72
N THR A 375 9.83 2.79 -26.73
CA THR A 375 8.59 3.54 -26.55
C THR A 375 7.52 2.95 -27.45
N PHE A 376 6.53 2.30 -26.83
CA PHE A 376 5.45 1.63 -27.54
C PHE A 376 4.20 2.51 -27.59
N LYS A 377 3.65 2.61 -28.78
CA LYS A 377 2.35 3.25 -29.06
C LYS A 377 1.67 2.54 -30.22
N ALA A 378 0.37 2.71 -30.32
CA ALA A 378 -0.41 2.23 -31.46
C ALA A 378 -1.51 3.24 -31.80
N ASN A 379 -1.94 3.25 -33.06
CA ASN A 379 -3.10 4.04 -33.46
C ASN A 379 -4.35 3.45 -32.80
N GLY A 380 -5.10 4.28 -32.07
CA GLY A 380 -6.31 3.87 -31.35
C GLY A 380 -6.08 3.50 -29.89
N ASN A 381 -4.87 3.05 -29.52
CA ASN A 381 -4.54 2.75 -28.13
C ASN A 381 -4.68 4.01 -27.27
N ARG A 382 -5.60 3.93 -26.31
CA ARG A 382 -5.81 4.95 -25.29
C ARG A 382 -5.86 4.30 -23.93
N VAL A 383 -5.03 4.75 -23.01
CA VAL A 383 -5.02 4.23 -21.64
C VAL A 383 -6.38 4.54 -20.98
N ALA A 384 -7.09 3.50 -20.55
CA ALA A 384 -8.49 3.61 -20.11
C ALA A 384 -8.69 4.42 -18.83
N SER A 385 -7.74 4.36 -17.89
CA SER A 385 -7.88 4.91 -16.54
C SER A 385 -6.52 5.28 -15.95
N ASN A 386 -6.53 6.06 -14.87
CA ASN A 386 -5.33 6.36 -14.08
C ASN A 386 -4.78 5.12 -13.33
N TRP A 387 -5.57 4.04 -13.26
CA TRP A 387 -5.20 2.77 -12.64
C TRP A 387 -5.03 1.65 -13.67
N SER A 388 -4.89 1.98 -14.95
CA SER A 388 -4.71 0.96 -15.98
C SER A 388 -3.36 0.25 -15.82
N ARG A 389 -3.37 -1.08 -15.78
CA ARG A 389 -2.17 -1.92 -15.61
C ARG A 389 -1.73 -2.58 -16.92
N SER A 390 -0.51 -2.28 -17.32
CA SER A 390 0.21 -2.94 -18.40
C SER A 390 1.16 -3.99 -17.83
N CYS A 391 1.59 -4.95 -18.66
CA CYS A 391 2.50 -6.00 -18.23
C CYS A 391 3.54 -6.34 -19.31
N ILE A 392 4.69 -6.85 -18.86
CA ILE A 392 5.74 -7.42 -19.69
C ILE A 392 5.59 -8.95 -19.66
N SER A 393 5.88 -9.62 -20.78
CA SER A 393 5.94 -11.08 -20.84
C SER A 393 7.10 -11.67 -20.03
N ALA A 394 7.02 -12.96 -19.70
CA ALA A 394 8.02 -13.61 -18.83
C ALA A 394 9.44 -13.66 -19.42
N ASP A 395 9.53 -13.77 -20.75
CA ASP A 395 10.76 -13.69 -21.56
C ASP A 395 11.18 -12.26 -21.91
N GLU A 396 10.40 -11.26 -21.49
CA GLU A 396 10.63 -9.84 -21.74
C GLU A 396 10.62 -9.40 -23.21
N ASN A 397 10.15 -10.28 -24.11
CA ASN A 397 10.09 -9.99 -25.55
C ASN A 397 8.83 -9.25 -25.96
N PHE A 398 7.77 -9.29 -25.14
CA PHE A 398 6.47 -8.72 -25.45
C PHE A 398 5.99 -7.79 -24.34
N VAL A 399 5.25 -6.76 -24.75
CA VAL A 399 4.55 -5.84 -23.86
C VAL A 399 3.08 -5.91 -24.21
N ALA A 400 2.21 -6.02 -23.21
CA ALA A 400 0.76 -5.99 -23.38
C ALA A 400 0.14 -4.83 -22.59
N ALA A 401 -0.76 -4.09 -23.23
CA ALA A 401 -1.53 -3.04 -22.58
C ALA A 401 -2.98 -3.02 -23.07
N GLY A 402 -3.90 -2.85 -22.13
CA GLY A 402 -5.32 -2.65 -22.39
C GLY A 402 -5.63 -1.22 -22.78
N SER A 403 -6.63 -1.05 -23.64
CA SER A 403 -7.06 0.24 -24.17
C SER A 403 -8.55 0.53 -23.86
N ALA A 404 -8.92 1.80 -23.99
CA ALA A 404 -10.25 2.33 -23.73
C ALA A 404 -11.31 1.84 -24.73
N ASP A 405 -10.88 1.37 -25.90
CA ASP A 405 -11.73 0.75 -26.93
C ASP A 405 -12.11 -0.70 -26.61
N GLY A 406 -11.54 -1.30 -25.57
CA GLY A 406 -11.77 -2.71 -25.21
C GLY A 406 -10.77 -3.68 -25.84
N PHE A 407 -9.76 -3.17 -26.55
CA PHE A 407 -8.73 -3.99 -27.15
C PHE A 407 -7.50 -4.10 -26.27
N ILE A 408 -6.72 -5.16 -26.49
CA ILE A 408 -5.41 -5.35 -25.88
C ILE A 408 -4.38 -5.31 -26.99
N TYR A 409 -3.43 -4.41 -26.85
CA TYR A 409 -2.36 -4.21 -27.80
C TYR A 409 -1.12 -4.95 -27.32
N ILE A 410 -0.49 -5.71 -28.21
CA ILE A 410 0.76 -6.43 -27.94
C ILE A 410 1.86 -5.92 -28.86
N TRP A 411 2.97 -5.50 -28.28
CA TRP A 411 4.17 -5.04 -29.01
C TRP A 411 5.32 -6.03 -28.85
N SER A 412 6.17 -6.10 -29.88
CA SER A 412 7.47 -6.76 -29.79
C SER A 412 8.52 -5.77 -29.31
N ARG A 413 9.33 -6.16 -28.33
CA ARG A 413 10.54 -5.42 -27.97
C ARG A 413 11.61 -5.50 -29.06
N VAL A 414 11.70 -6.62 -29.78
CA VAL A 414 12.76 -6.86 -30.79
C VAL A 414 12.44 -6.18 -32.13
N LYS A 415 11.17 -6.19 -32.54
CA LYS A 415 10.75 -5.64 -33.85
C LYS A 415 10.28 -4.18 -33.79
N ASP A 416 10.29 -3.58 -32.60
CA ASP A 416 9.84 -2.22 -32.26
C ASP A 416 8.52 -1.81 -32.95
N ASN A 417 7.59 -2.74 -33.02
CA ASN A 417 6.31 -2.57 -33.71
C ASN A 417 5.20 -3.33 -32.99
N MET A 418 3.97 -2.88 -33.24
CA MET A 418 2.77 -3.58 -32.81
C MET A 418 2.66 -4.92 -33.56
N LEU A 419 2.46 -6.01 -32.83
CA LEU A 419 2.38 -7.36 -33.38
C LEU A 419 0.94 -7.82 -33.56
N SER A 420 0.13 -7.67 -32.52
CA SER A 420 -1.24 -8.17 -32.50
C SER A 420 -2.14 -7.27 -31.66
N VAL A 421 -3.43 -7.34 -31.98
CA VAL A 421 -4.51 -6.71 -31.23
C VAL A 421 -5.48 -7.83 -30.87
N LEU A 422 -5.77 -7.97 -29.58
CA LEU A 422 -6.74 -8.93 -29.09
C LEU A 422 -8.07 -8.24 -28.86
N GLU A 423 -9.09 -8.75 -29.55
CA GLU A 423 -10.46 -8.25 -29.49
C GLU A 423 -11.29 -9.23 -28.66
N GLY A 424 -11.93 -8.76 -27.59
CA GLY A 424 -12.77 -9.63 -26.76
C GLY A 424 -13.51 -8.94 -25.63
N HIS A 425 -13.04 -7.79 -25.15
CA HIS A 425 -13.81 -6.98 -24.22
C HIS A 425 -14.71 -6.00 -24.96
N SER A 426 -15.94 -5.83 -24.47
CA SER A 426 -16.89 -4.83 -24.95
C SER A 426 -16.78 -3.50 -24.18
N SER A 427 -15.77 -3.36 -23.33
CA SER A 427 -15.61 -2.24 -22.40
C SER A 427 -14.13 -1.99 -22.13
N PRO A 428 -13.76 -0.78 -21.67
CA PRO A 428 -12.36 -0.41 -21.46
C PRO A 428 -11.60 -1.44 -20.63
N VAL A 429 -10.45 -1.89 -21.13
CA VAL A 429 -9.59 -2.86 -20.43
C VAL A 429 -8.77 -2.10 -19.38
N LEU A 430 -8.92 -2.50 -18.12
CA LEU A 430 -8.27 -1.86 -16.98
C LEU A 430 -6.96 -2.53 -16.62
N SER A 431 -6.86 -3.86 -16.68
CA SER A 431 -5.65 -4.55 -16.22
C SER A 431 -5.31 -5.71 -17.14
N CYS A 432 -4.01 -5.88 -17.39
CA CYS A 432 -3.44 -7.00 -18.11
C CYS A 432 -2.36 -7.65 -17.23
N SER A 433 -2.31 -8.97 -17.22
CA SER A 433 -1.27 -9.72 -16.52
C SER A 433 -0.83 -10.91 -17.37
N TRP A 434 0.48 -11.11 -17.50
CA TRP A 434 1.05 -12.25 -18.20
C TRP A 434 1.47 -13.31 -17.18
N ASN A 435 1.15 -14.57 -17.47
CA ASN A 435 1.59 -15.68 -16.62
C ASN A 435 3.13 -15.75 -16.62
N GLY A 436 3.72 -15.97 -15.44
CA GLY A 436 5.17 -16.17 -15.29
C GLY A 436 5.71 -17.40 -16.03
N MET A 437 4.84 -18.31 -16.48
CA MET A 437 5.16 -19.44 -17.35
C MET A 437 5.07 -19.10 -18.86
N GLY A 438 4.81 -17.85 -19.24
CA GLY A 438 4.86 -17.37 -20.63
C GLY A 438 3.65 -17.72 -21.52
N ASN A 439 2.83 -18.70 -21.16
CA ASN A 439 1.84 -19.30 -22.06
C ASN A 439 0.44 -18.67 -22.04
N THR A 440 0.16 -17.74 -21.12
CA THR A 440 -1.22 -17.27 -20.92
C THR A 440 -1.19 -15.79 -20.53
N LEU A 441 -2.06 -15.01 -21.16
CA LEU A 441 -2.33 -13.63 -20.79
C LEU A 441 -3.75 -13.56 -20.22
N ALA A 442 -3.93 -12.77 -19.18
CA ALA A 442 -5.25 -12.45 -18.64
C ALA A 442 -5.50 -10.96 -18.74
N SER A 443 -6.76 -10.59 -18.94
CA SER A 443 -7.19 -9.19 -18.98
C SER A 443 -8.52 -9.00 -18.25
N ALA A 444 -8.72 -7.79 -17.74
CA ALA A 444 -9.89 -7.40 -16.98
C ALA A 444 -10.46 -6.08 -17.49
N ASP A 445 -11.78 -5.99 -17.62
CA ASP A 445 -12.46 -4.77 -18.05
C ASP A 445 -13.17 -4.01 -16.91
N LYS A 446 -13.62 -2.81 -17.27
CA LYS A 446 -14.37 -1.91 -16.39
C LYS A 446 -15.74 -2.44 -15.94
N ASN A 447 -16.28 -3.48 -16.56
CA ASN A 447 -17.57 -4.07 -16.18
C ASN A 447 -17.40 -5.33 -15.33
N GLY A 448 -16.16 -5.73 -15.01
CA GLY A 448 -15.89 -6.87 -14.15
C GLY A 448 -15.75 -8.19 -14.90
N ASN A 449 -15.60 -8.16 -16.24
CA ASN A 449 -15.32 -9.38 -17.00
C ASN A 449 -13.82 -9.63 -17.08
N LEU A 450 -13.46 -10.91 -16.97
CA LEU A 450 -12.12 -11.43 -17.19
C LEU A 450 -12.08 -12.20 -18.50
N CYS A 451 -11.05 -11.95 -19.31
CA CYS A 451 -10.73 -12.77 -20.47
C CYS A 451 -9.38 -13.45 -20.27
N ILE A 452 -9.32 -14.74 -20.59
CA ILE A 452 -8.10 -15.56 -20.52
C ILE A 452 -7.70 -15.93 -21.93
N TRP A 453 -6.49 -15.54 -22.32
CA TRP A 453 -5.97 -15.66 -23.68
C TRP A 453 -4.85 -16.70 -23.74
N CYS A 454 -4.85 -17.51 -24.79
CA CYS A 454 -3.85 -18.54 -25.05
C CYS A 454 -3.42 -18.62 -26.52
#